data_AF-A0A382NSI5-F1
#
_entry.id   AF-A0A382NSI5-F1
#
_cell.length_a   1.000
_cell.length_b   1.000
_cell.length_c   1.000
_cell.angle_alpha   90.00
_cell.angle_beta   90.00
_cell.angle_gamma   90.00
#
_symmetry.space_group_name_H-M   'P 1'
#
loop_
_entity.id
_entity.type
_entity.pdbx_description
1 polymer ?
#
loop_
_entity_poly.entity_id
_entity_poly.type
_entity_poly.pdbx_seq_one_letter_code
_entity_poly.pdbx_strand_id
1 'polypeptide(L)'
;VSVANILADWKMDYNTIIGGLLHDTVEDSDISIDQIKKQFGDDVAQMVDGVTKLGHIEFTNRQEKQAGNFMKLLLSVAQDLRVVMIKFADRLHNMKTLHYLSRLKQHRIAKETRDVYVPLAHRLGMASVKWELEDKVMATLHPKNHKEIKAKLKATKRQREKVIKQVITPIQNELTDFDLSVEIFGRPKSIFSIYGKMIKRNKTFE
;
A
#
# COMPACT_ATOMS: atom_id res chain seq x y z
N VAL A 1 0.50 2.34 17.03
CA VAL A 1 0.91 0.90 17.01
C VAL A 1 0.72 0.24 15.64
N SER A 2 -0.44 0.35 14.98
CA SER A 2 -0.72 -0.36 13.71
C SER A 2 0.33 -0.16 12.60
N VAL A 3 0.90 1.04 12.48
CA VAL A 3 1.96 1.36 11.50
C VAL A 3 3.21 0.51 11.75
N ALA A 4 3.65 0.40 13.00
CA ALA A 4 4.79 -0.40 13.40
C ALA A 4 4.58 -1.90 13.13
N ASN A 5 3.37 -2.41 13.33
CA ASN A 5 3.04 -3.80 12.97
C ASN A 5 3.15 -4.05 11.47
N ILE A 6 2.68 -3.12 10.64
CA ILE A 6 2.82 -3.22 9.17
C ILE A 6 4.31 -3.22 8.77
N LEU A 7 5.12 -2.37 9.40
CA LEU A 7 6.57 -2.32 9.14
C LEU A 7 7.28 -3.60 9.60
N ALA A 8 6.84 -4.20 10.71
CA ALA A 8 7.33 -5.49 11.19
C ALA A 8 6.95 -6.64 10.23
N ASP A 9 5.72 -6.63 9.68
CA ASP A 9 5.30 -7.58 8.65
C ASP A 9 6.14 -7.45 7.37
N TRP A 10 6.59 -6.23 7.06
CA TRP A 10 7.52 -5.96 5.96
C TRP A 10 8.98 -6.28 6.30
N LYS A 11 9.25 -6.77 7.52
CA LYS A 11 10.58 -7.13 8.02
C LYS A 11 11.58 -5.97 7.98
N MET A 12 11.11 -4.76 8.24
CA MET A 12 11.97 -3.59 8.37
C MET A 12 12.84 -3.68 9.62
N ASP A 13 13.97 -2.94 9.63
CA ASP A 13 14.85 -2.87 10.80
C ASP A 13 14.15 -2.23 12.01
N TYR A 14 14.72 -2.46 13.20
CA TYR A 14 14.12 -2.01 14.45
C TYR A 14 14.03 -0.47 14.54
N ASN A 15 14.98 0.29 13.97
CA ASN A 15 14.92 1.76 13.98
C ASN A 15 13.73 2.24 13.13
N THR A 16 13.47 1.63 11.97
CA THR A 16 12.28 1.94 11.16
C THR A 16 10.99 1.64 11.92
N ILE A 17 10.92 0.52 12.65
CA ILE A 17 9.74 0.15 13.42
C ILE A 17 9.52 1.15 14.57
N ILE A 18 10.59 1.55 15.27
CA ILE A 18 10.54 2.61 16.30
C ILE A 18 10.07 3.93 15.67
N GLY A 19 10.64 4.33 14.52
CA GLY A 19 10.21 5.51 13.79
C GLY A 19 8.72 5.46 13.44
N GLY A 20 8.19 4.32 13.02
CA GLY A 20 6.76 4.13 12.77
C GLY A 20 5.88 4.18 14.02
N LEU A 21 6.40 3.84 15.21
CA LEU A 21 5.69 4.08 16.47
C LEU A 21 5.63 5.56 16.83
N LEU A 22 6.71 6.30 16.51
CA LEU A 22 6.89 7.69 16.90
C LEU A 22 6.43 8.71 15.84
N HIS A 23 6.03 8.27 14.65
CA HIS A 23 5.90 9.15 13.48
C HIS A 23 4.97 10.36 13.65
N ASP A 24 3.89 10.24 14.42
CA ASP A 24 2.94 11.33 14.69
C ASP A 24 3.21 12.03 16.04
N THR A 25 4.16 11.55 16.86
CA THR A 25 4.37 12.08 18.22
C THR A 25 4.82 13.53 18.25
N VAL A 26 5.54 13.99 17.23
CA VAL A 26 6.02 15.38 17.14
C VAL A 26 4.91 16.34 16.75
N GLU A 27 3.92 15.87 15.98
CA GLU A 27 2.77 16.69 15.58
C GLU A 27 1.65 16.68 16.63
N ASP A 28 1.44 15.53 17.29
CA ASP A 28 0.30 15.30 18.19
C ASP A 28 0.64 15.47 19.69
N SER A 29 1.90 15.79 20.04
CA SER A 29 2.31 15.97 21.43
C SER A 29 3.41 17.02 21.61
N ASP A 30 3.73 17.36 22.86
CA ASP A 30 4.78 18.32 23.22
C ASP A 30 6.22 17.76 23.11
N ILE A 31 6.39 16.59 22.45
CA ILE A 31 7.69 15.94 22.30
C ILE A 31 8.47 16.54 21.12
N SER A 32 9.69 17.00 21.37
CA SER A 32 10.58 17.53 20.34
C SER A 32 11.46 16.45 19.69
N ILE A 33 11.92 16.72 18.46
CA ILE A 33 12.91 15.88 17.77
C ILE A 33 14.20 15.70 18.59
N ASP A 34 14.62 16.72 19.34
CA ASP A 34 15.79 16.62 20.22
C ASP A 34 15.58 15.63 21.37
N GLN A 35 14.36 15.52 21.91
CA GLN A 35 14.04 14.52 22.92
C GLN A 35 14.06 13.11 22.32
N ILE A 36 13.51 12.93 21.12
CA ILE A 36 13.58 11.65 20.39
C ILE A 36 15.03 11.26 20.12
N LYS A 37 15.87 12.21 19.68
CA LYS A 37 17.29 11.98 19.43
C LYS A 37 18.04 11.56 20.69
N LYS A 38 17.76 12.21 21.84
CA LYS A 38 18.38 11.85 23.13
C LYS A 38 18.01 10.44 23.59
N GLN A 39 16.80 9.99 23.31
CA GLN A 39 16.29 8.71 23.82
C GLN A 39 16.51 7.53 22.86
N PHE A 40 16.40 7.75 21.56
CA PHE A 40 16.40 6.70 20.53
C PHE A 40 17.54 6.85 19.51
N GLY A 41 18.35 7.90 19.60
CA GLY A 41 19.47 8.15 18.72
C GLY A 41 19.13 8.98 17.48
N ASP A 42 20.17 9.39 16.75
CA ASP A 42 20.06 10.29 15.60
C ASP A 42 19.28 9.67 14.44
N ASP A 43 19.46 8.38 14.20
CA ASP A 43 18.84 7.66 13.09
C ASP A 43 17.30 7.68 13.16
N VAL A 44 16.75 7.38 14.34
CA VAL A 44 15.29 7.43 14.58
C VAL A 44 14.78 8.86 14.50
N ALA A 45 15.51 9.82 15.07
CA ALA A 45 15.13 11.23 15.04
C ALA A 45 15.06 11.79 13.62
N GLN A 46 16.04 11.46 12.77
CA GLN A 46 16.05 11.85 11.35
C GLN A 46 14.86 11.25 10.59
N MET A 47 14.52 9.98 10.86
CA MET A 47 13.34 9.36 10.23
C MET A 47 12.03 10.04 10.65
N VAL A 48 11.83 10.30 11.94
CA VAL A 48 10.61 10.96 12.44
C VAL A 48 10.49 12.38 11.88
N ASP A 49 11.57 13.17 11.92
CA ASP A 49 11.62 14.51 11.33
C ASP A 49 11.30 14.48 9.82
N GLY A 50 11.85 13.50 9.10
CA GLY A 50 11.57 13.27 7.68
C GLY A 50 10.09 12.97 7.42
N VAL A 51 9.45 12.16 8.26
CA VAL A 51 8.01 11.81 8.12
C VAL A 51 7.12 13.05 8.34
N THR A 52 7.38 13.84 9.38
CA THR A 52 6.64 15.08 9.69
C THR A 52 6.77 16.09 8.56
N LYS A 53 8.00 16.35 8.07
CA LYS A 53 8.24 17.29 6.96
C LYS A 53 7.50 16.89 5.68
N LEU A 54 7.43 15.60 5.37
CA LEU A 54 6.68 15.11 4.21
C LEU A 54 5.16 15.24 4.38
N GLY A 55 4.65 15.20 5.62
CA GLY A 55 3.25 15.47 5.92
C GLY A 55 2.83 16.89 5.55
N HIS A 56 3.72 17.86 5.74
CA HIS A 56 3.48 19.29 5.48
C HIS A 56 3.64 19.73 4.02
N ILE A 57 4.12 18.86 3.12
CA ILE A 57 4.18 19.19 1.69
C ILE A 57 2.76 19.17 1.13
N GLU A 58 2.08 20.30 1.21
CA GLU A 58 0.80 20.49 0.55
C GLU A 58 1.00 20.34 -0.96
N PHE A 59 0.35 19.34 -1.55
CA PHE A 59 0.23 19.19 -2.99
C PHE A 59 -0.72 20.26 -3.54
N THR A 60 -0.32 21.53 -3.44
CA THR A 60 -1.06 22.65 -4.00
C THR A 60 -0.97 22.57 -5.52
N ASN A 61 -2.15 22.67 -6.14
CA ASN A 61 -2.51 22.71 -7.55
C ASN A 61 -2.68 21.40 -8.34
N ARG A 62 -3.91 21.26 -8.87
CA ARG A 62 -4.53 20.05 -9.42
C ARG A 62 -4.30 19.87 -10.94
N GLN A 63 -3.50 20.74 -11.57
CA GLN A 63 -3.31 20.72 -13.03
C GLN A 63 -1.86 20.87 -13.53
N GLU A 64 -0.86 21.22 -12.71
CA GLU A 64 0.50 21.55 -13.22
C GLU A 64 1.69 20.74 -12.64
N LYS A 65 1.49 19.62 -11.94
CA LYS A 65 2.60 18.90 -11.26
C LYS A 65 2.81 17.45 -11.70
N GLN A 66 2.73 17.14 -12.99
CA GLN A 66 3.11 15.81 -13.46
C GLN A 66 4.62 15.70 -13.66
N ALA A 67 5.19 14.65 -13.07
CA ALA A 67 6.61 14.26 -13.05
C ALA A 67 7.57 15.15 -12.25
N GLY A 68 7.67 16.47 -12.49
CA GLY A 68 8.76 17.30 -11.94
C GLY A 68 8.77 17.46 -10.41
N ASN A 69 7.62 17.84 -9.82
CA ASN A 69 7.51 17.97 -8.36
C ASN A 69 7.41 16.62 -7.64
N PHE A 70 6.95 15.59 -8.34
CA PHE A 70 6.97 14.22 -7.86
C PHE A 70 8.40 13.65 -7.82
N MET A 71 9.24 13.98 -8.81
CA MET A 71 10.67 13.65 -8.82
C MET A 71 11.42 14.46 -7.76
N LYS A 72 11.05 15.72 -7.52
CA LYS A 72 11.61 16.53 -6.42
C LYS A 72 11.22 15.99 -5.04
N LEU A 73 9.96 15.55 -4.86
CA LEU A 73 9.54 14.82 -3.65
C LEU A 73 10.36 13.54 -3.50
N LEU A 74 10.49 12.73 -4.56
CA LEU A 74 11.31 11.52 -4.56
C LEU A 74 12.79 11.81 -4.24
N LEU A 75 13.35 12.91 -4.76
CA LEU A 75 14.74 13.32 -4.55
C LEU A 75 14.99 13.92 -3.16
N SER A 76 14.02 14.64 -2.58
CA SER A 76 14.13 15.11 -1.19
C SER A 76 13.98 13.96 -0.19
N VAL A 77 13.32 12.89 -0.59
CA VAL A 77 13.15 11.63 0.15
C VAL A 77 14.26 10.61 -0.15
N ALA A 78 15.08 10.87 -1.17
CA ALA A 78 16.12 9.96 -1.63
C ALA A 78 17.28 9.74 -0.65
N GLN A 79 17.28 10.43 0.50
CA GLN A 79 18.28 10.18 1.55
C GLN A 79 17.92 9.02 2.46
N ASP A 80 16.63 8.65 2.59
CA ASP A 80 16.25 7.48 3.39
C ASP A 80 14.92 6.84 2.95
N LEU A 81 15.03 5.65 2.34
CA LEU A 81 13.88 4.84 1.94
C LEU A 81 12.99 4.44 3.13
N ARG A 82 13.53 4.38 4.36
CA ARG A 82 12.77 4.00 5.55
C ARG A 82 11.65 4.99 5.87
N VAL A 83 11.87 6.28 5.60
CA VAL A 83 10.85 7.33 5.72
C VAL A 83 9.67 7.06 4.77
N VAL A 84 9.97 6.64 3.53
CA VAL A 84 8.94 6.24 2.55
C VAL A 84 8.12 5.08 3.07
N MET A 85 8.80 4.06 3.60
CA MET A 85 8.15 2.86 4.13
C MET A 85 7.20 3.21 5.28
N ILE A 86 7.62 4.09 6.19
CA ILE A 86 6.74 4.58 7.27
C ILE A 86 5.49 5.27 6.69
N LYS A 87 5.64 6.17 5.71
CA LYS A 87 4.48 6.83 5.05
C LYS A 87 3.56 5.85 4.33
N PHE A 88 4.11 4.80 3.71
CA PHE A 88 3.28 3.77 3.09
C PHE A 88 2.52 2.94 4.11
N ALA A 89 3.16 2.58 5.23
CA ALA A 89 2.53 1.84 6.31
C ALA A 89 1.40 2.67 6.95
N ASP A 90 1.66 3.95 7.23
CA ASP A 90 0.66 4.92 7.68
C ASP A 90 -0.49 5.05 6.68
N ARG A 91 -0.20 5.33 5.39
CA ARG A 91 -1.25 5.47 4.37
C ARG A 91 -2.09 4.20 4.23
N LEU A 92 -1.46 3.02 4.28
CA LEU A 92 -2.16 1.76 4.22
C LEU A 92 -3.08 1.56 5.44
N HIS A 93 -2.61 1.93 6.63
CA HIS A 93 -3.43 1.93 7.84
C HIS A 93 -4.62 2.89 7.72
N ASN A 94 -4.40 4.12 7.27
CA ASN A 94 -5.45 5.13 7.06
C ASN A 94 -6.50 4.66 6.05
N MET A 95 -6.10 3.97 4.98
CA MET A 95 -7.03 3.36 4.03
C MET A 95 -7.80 2.16 4.62
N LYS A 96 -7.25 1.48 5.64
CA LYS A 96 -7.93 0.40 6.37
C LYS A 96 -8.98 0.93 7.36
N THR A 97 -8.79 2.12 7.91
CA THR A 97 -9.68 2.75 8.92
C THR A 97 -10.53 3.91 8.36
N LEU A 98 -10.52 4.11 7.05
CA LEU A 98 -11.09 5.27 6.38
C LEU A 98 -12.59 5.48 6.67
N HIS A 99 -13.34 4.43 6.97
CA HIS A 99 -14.79 4.48 7.17
C HIS A 99 -15.24 5.31 8.37
N TYR A 100 -14.36 5.61 9.33
CA TYR A 100 -14.66 6.50 10.46
C TYR A 100 -14.68 7.99 10.10
N LEU A 101 -14.15 8.37 8.93
CA LEU A 101 -14.09 9.77 8.50
C LEU A 101 -15.34 10.21 7.74
N SER A 102 -15.55 11.52 7.60
CA SER A 102 -16.60 12.06 6.74
C SER A 102 -16.39 11.68 5.27
N ARG A 103 -17.46 11.48 4.51
CA ARG A 103 -17.40 11.04 3.10
C ARG A 103 -16.51 11.91 2.22
N LEU A 104 -16.46 13.22 2.47
CA LEU A 104 -15.57 14.16 1.79
C LEU A 104 -14.09 13.86 2.09
N LYS A 105 -13.72 13.66 3.36
CA LYS A 105 -12.37 13.27 3.75
C LYS A 105 -11.99 11.91 3.16
N GLN A 106 -12.91 10.93 3.20
CA GLN A 106 -12.70 9.61 2.59
C GLN A 106 -12.37 9.72 1.10
N HIS A 107 -13.18 10.47 0.34
CA HIS A 107 -12.97 10.65 -1.10
C HIS A 107 -11.65 11.37 -1.42
N ARG A 108 -11.29 12.39 -0.64
CA ARG A 108 -10.02 13.12 -0.80
C ARG A 108 -8.83 12.19 -0.61
N ILE A 109 -8.79 11.46 0.51
CA ILE A 109 -7.71 10.52 0.84
C ILE A 109 -7.61 9.39 -0.20
N ALA A 110 -8.74 8.85 -0.66
CA ALA A 110 -8.74 7.80 -1.67
C ALA A 110 -8.25 8.30 -3.04
N LYS A 111 -8.57 9.54 -3.44
CA LYS A 111 -8.04 10.15 -4.67
C LYS A 111 -6.53 10.37 -4.58
N GLU A 112 -6.05 10.95 -3.48
CA GLU A 112 -4.62 11.12 -3.24
C GLU A 112 -3.87 9.78 -3.27
N THR A 113 -4.43 8.76 -2.62
CA THR A 113 -3.87 7.39 -2.62
C THR A 113 -3.77 6.83 -4.02
N ARG A 114 -4.82 6.99 -4.83
CA ARG A 114 -4.86 6.53 -6.23
C ARG A 114 -3.85 7.26 -7.11
N ASP A 115 -3.76 8.58 -6.96
CA ASP A 115 -3.05 9.45 -7.89
C ASP A 115 -1.55 9.57 -7.52
N VAL A 116 -1.20 9.35 -6.25
CA VAL A 116 0.18 9.51 -5.74
C VAL A 116 0.76 8.18 -5.25
N TYR A 117 0.14 7.54 -4.26
CA TYR A 117 0.73 6.39 -3.56
C TYR A 117 0.72 5.11 -4.41
N VAL A 118 -0.34 4.84 -5.18
CA VAL A 118 -0.42 3.65 -6.05
C VAL A 118 0.66 3.66 -7.15
N PRO A 119 0.85 4.76 -7.91
CA PRO A 119 1.95 4.87 -8.86
C PRO A 119 3.33 4.77 -8.20
N LEU A 120 3.49 5.32 -7.00
CA LEU A 120 4.74 5.27 -6.26
C LEU A 120 5.07 3.84 -5.81
N ALA A 121 4.11 3.12 -5.22
CA ALA A 121 4.27 1.71 -4.85
C ALA A 121 4.64 0.85 -6.06
N HIS A 122 4.06 1.13 -7.23
CA HIS A 122 4.43 0.45 -8.47
C HIS A 122 5.90 0.69 -8.85
N ARG A 123 6.37 1.93 -8.77
CA ARG A 123 7.76 2.31 -9.11
C ARG A 123 8.78 1.71 -8.14
N LEU A 124 8.41 1.57 -6.87
CA LEU A 124 9.24 0.97 -5.83
C LEU A 124 9.18 -0.56 -5.79
N GLY A 125 8.46 -1.21 -6.73
CA GLY A 125 8.31 -2.66 -6.75
C GLY A 125 7.44 -3.24 -5.62
N MET A 126 6.71 -2.39 -4.88
CA MET A 126 5.86 -2.78 -3.74
C MET A 126 4.50 -3.32 -4.21
N ALA A 127 4.51 -4.45 -4.90
CA ALA A 127 3.34 -4.99 -5.59
C ALA A 127 2.18 -5.35 -4.65
N SER A 128 2.47 -5.92 -3.49
CA SER A 128 1.49 -6.25 -2.44
C SER A 128 0.79 -5.00 -1.91
N VAL A 129 1.57 -3.99 -1.50
CA VAL A 129 1.06 -2.70 -0.99
C VAL A 129 0.23 -1.99 -2.05
N LYS A 130 0.72 -1.97 -3.30
CA LYS A 130 -0.03 -1.43 -4.44
C LYS A 130 -1.42 -2.05 -4.54
N TRP A 131 -1.54 -3.38 -4.53
CA TRP A 131 -2.85 -4.04 -4.68
C TRP A 131 -3.77 -3.79 -3.50
N GLU A 132 -3.24 -3.76 -2.27
CA GLU A 132 -4.04 -3.41 -1.10
C GLU A 132 -4.60 -1.99 -1.21
N LEU A 133 -3.76 -1.01 -1.55
CA LEU A 133 -4.18 0.37 -1.74
C LEU A 133 -5.20 0.51 -2.86
N GLU A 134 -4.98 -0.13 -4.01
CA GLU A 134 -5.90 -0.15 -5.14
C GLU A 134 -7.29 -0.72 -4.76
N ASP A 135 -7.33 -1.82 -4.00
CA ASP A 135 -8.59 -2.41 -3.53
C ASP A 135 -9.34 -1.45 -2.59
N LYS A 136 -8.64 -0.83 -1.65
CA LYS A 136 -9.25 0.16 -0.72
C LYS A 136 -9.73 1.40 -1.45
N VAL A 137 -8.94 1.94 -2.37
CA VAL A 137 -9.32 3.06 -3.23
C VAL A 137 -10.61 2.73 -3.98
N MET A 138 -10.69 1.54 -4.56
CA MET A 138 -11.88 1.12 -5.29
C MET A 138 -13.11 0.97 -4.39
N ALA A 139 -12.93 0.38 -3.21
CA ALA A 139 -13.99 0.26 -2.21
C ALA A 139 -14.55 1.63 -1.80
N THR A 140 -13.72 2.68 -1.77
CA THR A 140 -14.13 4.05 -1.41
C THR A 140 -14.71 4.83 -2.58
N LEU A 141 -14.05 4.83 -3.74
CA LEU A 141 -14.45 5.66 -4.90
C LEU A 141 -15.54 5.01 -5.76
N HIS A 142 -15.57 3.68 -5.83
CA HIS A 142 -16.52 2.91 -6.63
C HIS A 142 -17.15 1.76 -5.83
N PRO A 143 -17.83 2.05 -4.70
CA PRO A 143 -18.30 1.04 -3.75
C PRO A 143 -19.29 0.03 -4.35
N LYS A 144 -20.13 0.46 -5.30
CA LYS A 144 -21.11 -0.43 -5.97
C LYS A 144 -20.39 -1.50 -6.79
N ASN A 145 -19.49 -1.09 -7.68
CA ASN A 145 -18.70 -1.98 -8.53
C ASN A 145 -17.78 -2.88 -7.70
N HIS A 146 -17.19 -2.35 -6.62
CA HIS A 146 -16.36 -3.14 -5.70
C HIS A 146 -17.17 -4.27 -5.06
N LYS A 147 -18.36 -3.97 -4.53
CA LYS A 147 -19.26 -4.97 -3.92
C LYS A 147 -19.70 -6.02 -4.93
N GLU A 148 -20.05 -5.62 -6.16
CA GLU A 148 -20.47 -6.54 -7.22
C GLU A 148 -19.36 -7.51 -7.60
N ILE A 149 -18.17 -7.00 -7.92
CA ILE A 149 -17.02 -7.84 -8.29
C ILE A 149 -16.63 -8.74 -7.12
N LYS A 150 -16.62 -8.23 -5.88
CA LYS A 150 -16.34 -9.02 -4.69
C LYS A 150 -17.34 -10.17 -4.50
N ALA A 151 -18.63 -9.93 -4.73
CA ALA A 151 -19.66 -10.96 -4.67
C ALA A 151 -19.45 -12.04 -5.73
N LYS A 152 -19.20 -11.64 -6.99
CA LYS A 152 -18.92 -12.58 -8.09
C LYS A 152 -17.63 -13.39 -7.88
N LEU A 153 -16.59 -12.76 -7.35
CA LEU A 153 -15.37 -13.45 -6.92
C LEU A 153 -15.63 -14.48 -5.82
N LYS A 154 -16.48 -14.15 -4.84
CA LYS A 154 -16.83 -15.07 -3.76
C LYS A 154 -17.63 -16.27 -4.28
N ALA A 155 -18.61 -16.03 -5.15
CA ALA A 155 -19.43 -17.08 -5.75
C ALA A 155 -18.61 -18.08 -6.57
N THR A 156 -17.61 -17.59 -7.32
CA THR A 156 -16.75 -18.41 -8.18
C THR A 156 -15.50 -18.96 -7.49
N LYS A 157 -15.31 -18.72 -6.18
CA LYS A 157 -14.08 -19.08 -5.46
C LYS A 157 -13.77 -20.58 -5.53
N ARG A 158 -14.72 -21.44 -5.14
CA ARG A 158 -14.53 -22.91 -5.12
C ARG A 158 -14.21 -23.47 -6.50
N GLN A 159 -14.92 -23.02 -7.54
CA GLN A 159 -14.69 -23.48 -8.91
C GLN A 159 -13.29 -23.09 -9.39
N ARG A 160 -12.85 -21.86 -9.11
CA ARG A 160 -11.50 -21.41 -9.49
C ARG A 160 -10.40 -22.11 -8.73
N GLU A 161 -10.57 -22.35 -7.42
CA GLU A 161 -9.61 -23.12 -6.64
C GLU A 161 -9.48 -24.55 -7.17
N LYS A 162 -10.59 -25.18 -7.58
CA LYS A 162 -10.58 -26.50 -8.23
C LYS A 162 -9.79 -26.46 -9.55
N VAL A 163 -10.06 -25.49 -10.42
CA VAL A 163 -9.35 -25.34 -11.71
C VAL A 163 -7.87 -25.08 -11.50
N ILE A 164 -7.51 -24.19 -10.57
CA ILE A 164 -6.12 -23.90 -10.22
C ILE A 164 -5.43 -25.16 -9.72
N LYS A 165 -6.07 -25.93 -8.83
CA LYS A 165 -5.50 -27.18 -8.31
C LYS A 165 -5.31 -28.23 -9.41
N GLN A 166 -6.25 -28.34 -10.34
CA GLN A 166 -6.12 -29.24 -11.50
C GLN A 166 -4.92 -28.89 -12.40
N VAL A 167 -4.52 -27.62 -12.45
CA VAL A 167 -3.32 -27.17 -13.18
C VAL A 167 -2.05 -27.35 -12.35
N ILE A 168 -2.10 -27.06 -11.04
CA ILE A 168 -0.93 -27.14 -10.16
C ILE A 168 -0.47 -28.58 -9.94
N THR A 169 -1.39 -29.51 -9.68
CA THR A 169 -1.06 -30.91 -9.37
C THR A 169 -0.17 -31.59 -10.41
N PRO A 170 -0.48 -31.58 -11.72
CA PRO A 170 0.39 -32.22 -12.71
C PRO A 170 1.78 -31.57 -12.79
N ILE A 171 1.86 -30.23 -12.67
CA ILE A 171 3.15 -29.51 -12.70
C ILE A 171 3.99 -29.88 -11.47
N GLN A 172 3.37 -29.97 -10.29
CA GLN A 172 4.06 -30.34 -9.06
C GLN A 172 4.59 -31.77 -9.13
N ASN A 173 3.81 -32.71 -9.65
CA ASN A 173 4.22 -34.11 -9.78
C ASN A 173 5.45 -34.21 -10.69
N GLU A 174 5.40 -33.60 -11.88
CA GLU A 174 6.52 -33.62 -12.82
C GLU A 174 7.79 -33.05 -12.20
N LEU A 175 7.70 -31.91 -11.50
CA LEU A 175 8.86 -31.30 -10.86
C LEU A 175 9.40 -32.12 -9.69
N THR A 176 8.54 -32.87 -9.01
CA THR A 176 8.96 -33.81 -7.95
C THR A 176 9.73 -34.99 -8.55
N ASP A 177 9.34 -35.48 -9.73
CA ASP A 177 10.07 -36.54 -10.44
C ASP A 177 11.50 -36.12 -10.86
N PHE A 178 11.75 -34.81 -10.96
CA PHE A 178 13.09 -34.24 -11.17
C PHE A 178 13.83 -33.87 -9.86
N ASP A 179 13.35 -34.33 -8.69
CA ASP A 179 13.89 -33.98 -7.36
C ASP A 179 13.93 -32.46 -7.09
N LEU A 180 13.04 -31.68 -7.72
CA LEU A 180 12.96 -30.23 -7.53
C LEU A 180 11.90 -29.88 -6.48
N SER A 181 12.35 -29.37 -5.33
CA SER A 181 11.47 -28.81 -4.31
C SER A 181 10.98 -27.41 -4.71
N VAL A 182 9.78 -27.32 -5.27
CA VAL A 182 9.15 -26.06 -5.70
C VAL A 182 7.85 -25.76 -4.97
N GLU A 183 7.56 -24.47 -4.77
CA GLU A 183 6.27 -23.98 -4.26
C GLU A 183 5.45 -23.38 -5.41
N ILE A 184 4.32 -24.01 -5.75
CA ILE A 184 3.42 -23.53 -6.80
C ILE A 184 2.09 -23.11 -6.16
N PHE A 185 1.66 -21.88 -6.44
CA PHE A 185 0.39 -21.37 -5.95
C PHE A 185 -0.35 -20.52 -6.99
N GLY A 186 -1.68 -20.53 -6.91
CA GLY A 186 -2.53 -19.68 -7.73
C GLY A 186 -2.59 -18.26 -7.21
N ARG A 187 -2.19 -17.28 -8.02
CA ARG A 187 -2.27 -15.86 -7.64
C ARG A 187 -3.60 -15.23 -8.10
N PRO A 188 -4.51 -14.84 -7.19
CA PRO A 188 -5.73 -14.16 -7.56
C PRO A 188 -5.43 -12.75 -8.11
N LYS A 189 -6.24 -12.29 -9.07
CA LYS A 189 -6.21 -10.90 -9.54
C LYS A 189 -6.87 -9.99 -8.51
N SER A 190 -6.32 -8.78 -8.32
CA SER A 190 -6.95 -7.76 -7.47
C SER A 190 -8.28 -7.28 -8.09
N ILE A 191 -9.23 -6.86 -7.24
CA ILE A 191 -10.55 -6.35 -7.67
C ILE A 191 -10.37 -5.16 -8.61
N PHE A 192 -9.44 -4.25 -8.29
CA PHE A 192 -9.11 -3.11 -9.12
C PHE A 192 -8.58 -3.50 -10.51
N SER A 193 -7.70 -4.51 -10.59
CA SER A 193 -7.20 -5.01 -11.88
C SER A 193 -8.29 -5.63 -12.74
N ILE A 194 -9.28 -6.28 -12.12
CA ILE A 194 -10.46 -6.84 -12.81
C ILE A 194 -11.30 -5.70 -13.36
N TYR A 195 -11.64 -4.72 -12.52
CA TYR A 195 -12.42 -3.55 -12.90
C TYR A 195 -11.79 -2.74 -14.03
N GLY A 196 -10.49 -2.45 -13.94
CA GLY A 196 -9.76 -1.75 -15.00
C GLY A 196 -9.78 -2.49 -16.34
N LYS A 197 -9.72 -3.84 -16.31
CA LYS A 197 -9.84 -4.66 -17.53
C LYS A 197 -11.25 -4.70 -18.08
N MET A 198 -12.28 -4.74 -17.23
CA MET A 198 -13.69 -4.66 -17.64
C MET A 198 -13.95 -3.35 -18.39
N ILE A 199 -13.52 -2.21 -17.83
CA ILE A 199 -13.66 -0.90 -18.48
C ILE A 199 -12.86 -0.85 -19.79
N LYS A 200 -11.55 -1.15 -19.75
CA LYS A 200 -10.68 -1.00 -20.93
C LYS A 200 -11.11 -1.87 -22.10
N ARG A 201 -11.71 -3.03 -21.83
CA ARG A 201 -12.13 -4.00 -22.85
C ARG A 201 -13.63 -3.94 -23.15
N ASN A 202 -14.37 -3.06 -22.48
CA ASN A 202 -15.83 -2.99 -22.52
C ASN A 202 -16.49 -4.37 -22.33
N LYS A 203 -15.97 -5.16 -21.38
CA LYS A 203 -16.45 -6.52 -21.08
C LYS A 203 -17.14 -6.57 -19.72
N THR A 204 -18.16 -7.41 -19.64
CA THR A 204 -18.76 -7.82 -18.37
C THR A 204 -17.76 -8.66 -17.56
N PHE A 205 -18.11 -8.97 -16.31
CA PHE A 205 -17.24 -9.78 -15.43
C PHE A 205 -17.01 -11.21 -15.96
N GLU A 206 -17.88 -11.68 -16.85
CA GLU A 206 -17.86 -13.01 -17.45
C GLU A 206 -16.76 -13.19 -18.50
#